data_AF-A0A820IHZ1-F1
#
_entry.id   AF-A0A820IHZ1-F1
#
_cell.length_a   1.000
_cell.length_b   1.000
_cell.length_c   1.000
_cell.angle_alpha   90.00
_cell.angle_beta   90.00
_cell.angle_gamma   90.00
#
_symmetry.space_group_name_H-M   'P 1'
#
loop_
_entity.id
_entity.type
_entity.pdbx_description
1 polymer ?
#
loop_
_entity_poly.entity_id
_entity_poly.type
_entity_poly.pdbx_seq_one_letter_code
_entity_poly.pdbx_strand_id
1 'polypeptide(L)'
;MGKTILDNDSISLNDLSHALQDYIKQGQALIILDGLDEIPISDQRSKIINIVENFVETYVQTPTGISAFDNPHLNRLFDNPSQSGGNQIIITSRIVGYHAAPLAGQFAHYTIRPMDMEHMKDFVNYWFFRLHQQIIEGVGADIVILPEGVLK
;
A
#
# COMPACT_ATOMS: atom_id res chain seq x y z
N MET A 1 32.05 -39.38 0.14
CA MET A 1 31.06 -39.00 1.15
C MET A 1 30.73 -37.51 0.98
N GLY A 2 30.01 -37.16 -0.09
CA GLY A 2 29.63 -35.77 -0.37
C GLY A 2 28.26 -35.53 0.23
N LYS A 3 28.16 -34.65 1.24
CA LYS A 3 26.86 -34.15 1.70
C LYS A 3 26.28 -33.31 0.58
N THR A 4 25.21 -33.81 -0.03
CA THR A 4 24.28 -32.98 -0.81
C THR A 4 23.71 -31.95 0.15
N ILE A 5 24.10 -30.69 -0.03
CA ILE A 5 23.36 -29.57 0.54
C ILE A 5 22.04 -29.54 -0.23
N LEU A 6 20.96 -29.94 0.43
CA LEU A 6 19.62 -29.76 -0.08
C LEU A 6 19.26 -28.30 0.17
N ASP A 7 19.12 -27.53 -0.91
CA ASP A 7 18.38 -26.27 -0.92
C ASP A 7 16.97 -26.56 -0.37
N ASN A 8 16.72 -26.20 0.89
CA ASN A 8 15.44 -26.46 1.56
C ASN A 8 14.73 -25.17 2.01
N ASP A 9 15.13 -24.02 1.46
CA ASP A 9 14.64 -22.69 1.86
C ASP A 9 13.65 -22.07 0.85
N SER A 10 13.08 -22.86 -0.08
CA SER A 10 11.98 -22.35 -0.91
C SER A 10 10.65 -22.48 -0.15
N ILE A 11 10.20 -21.39 0.49
CA ILE A 11 8.81 -21.27 0.96
C ILE A 11 7.89 -21.58 -0.23
N SER A 12 7.00 -22.56 -0.10
CA SER A 12 6.08 -22.87 -1.19
C SER A 12 5.05 -21.74 -1.33
N LEU A 13 4.57 -21.51 -2.56
CA LEU A 13 3.50 -20.53 -2.82
C LEU A 13 2.24 -20.81 -1.97
N ASN A 14 1.99 -22.08 -1.64
CA ASN A 14 0.87 -22.48 -0.79
C ASN A 14 1.10 -22.03 0.66
N ASP A 15 2.29 -22.24 1.20
CA ASP A 15 2.62 -21.83 2.57
C ASP A 15 2.54 -20.30 2.72
N LEU A 16 3.02 -19.56 1.72
CA LEU A 16 2.88 -18.11 1.68
C LEU A 16 1.41 -17.69 1.59
N SER A 17 0.62 -18.33 0.73
CA SER A 17 -0.81 -18.06 0.59
C SER A 17 -1.57 -18.31 1.90
N HIS A 18 -1.27 -19.42 2.58
CA HIS A 18 -1.86 -19.74 3.87
C HIS A 18 -1.47 -18.71 4.94
N ALA A 19 -0.18 -18.36 5.04
CA ALA A 19 0.28 -17.36 5.97
C ALA A 19 -0.40 -15.99 5.74
N LEU A 20 -0.52 -15.56 4.48
CA LEU A 20 -1.22 -14.32 4.13
C LEU A 20 -2.69 -14.36 4.55
N GLN A 21 -3.39 -15.46 4.26
CA GLN A 21 -4.78 -15.65 4.67
C GLN A 21 -4.93 -15.61 6.20
N ASP A 22 -3.98 -16.18 6.93
CA ASP A 22 -4.02 -16.19 8.39
C ASP A 22 -3.82 -14.78 8.97
N TYR A 23 -2.88 -13.99 8.45
CA TYR A 23 -2.71 -12.59 8.87
C TYR A 23 -3.94 -11.74 8.56
N ILE A 24 -4.56 -11.94 7.40
CA ILE A 24 -5.81 -11.24 7.05
C ILE A 24 -6.93 -11.67 7.99
N LYS A 25 -7.13 -12.97 8.22
CA LYS A 25 -8.19 -13.45 9.14
C LYS A 25 -8.00 -12.98 10.58
N GLN A 26 -6.75 -12.77 11.00
CA GLN A 26 -6.41 -12.29 12.34
C GLN A 26 -6.48 -10.75 12.48
N GLY A 27 -6.77 -10.01 11.42
CA GLY A 27 -6.82 -8.54 11.47
C GLY A 27 -5.43 -7.91 11.63
N GLN A 28 -4.39 -8.52 11.07
CA GLN A 28 -2.98 -8.12 11.26
C GLN A 28 -2.30 -7.69 9.95
N ALA A 29 -3.08 -7.35 8.92
CA ALA A 29 -2.57 -6.98 7.61
C ALA A 29 -2.77 -5.49 7.28
N LEU A 30 -1.75 -4.90 6.65
CA LEU A 30 -1.91 -3.70 5.82
C LEU A 30 -2.02 -4.14 4.37
N ILE A 31 -3.15 -3.82 3.74
CA ILE A 31 -3.48 -4.23 2.38
C ILE A 31 -3.39 -3.01 1.47
N ILE A 32 -2.63 -3.12 0.38
CA ILE A 32 -2.53 -2.08 -0.64
C ILE A 32 -3.09 -2.65 -1.95
N LEU A 33 -4.15 -2.03 -2.46
CA LEU A 33 -4.71 -2.31 -3.77
C LEU A 33 -4.30 -1.17 -4.70
N ASP A 34 -3.35 -1.44 -5.59
CA ASP A 34 -2.87 -0.47 -6.56
C ASP A 34 -3.69 -0.54 -7.86
N GLY A 35 -4.00 0.61 -8.46
CA GLY A 35 -4.55 0.68 -9.82
C GLY A 35 -5.97 0.13 -9.99
N LEU A 36 -6.93 0.49 -9.11
CA LEU A 36 -8.32 0.03 -9.22
C LEU A 36 -8.97 0.35 -10.58
N ASP A 37 -8.49 1.39 -11.28
CA ASP A 37 -9.04 1.85 -12.55
C ASP A 37 -8.54 1.12 -13.80
N GLU A 38 -7.61 0.18 -13.68
CA GLU A 38 -6.99 -0.50 -14.83
C GLU A 38 -7.95 -1.41 -15.62
N ILE A 39 -9.17 -1.62 -15.12
CA ILE A 39 -10.17 -2.50 -15.74
C ILE A 39 -10.89 -1.74 -16.87
N PRO A 40 -10.72 -2.11 -18.16
CA PRO A 40 -11.23 -1.32 -19.27
C PRO A 40 -12.73 -1.52 -19.55
N ILE A 41 -13.30 -2.67 -19.16
CA ILE A 41 -14.65 -3.10 -19.55
C ILE A 41 -15.64 -2.84 -18.39
N SER A 42 -16.73 -2.10 -18.68
CA SER A 42 -17.72 -1.66 -17.68
C SER A 42 -18.29 -2.81 -16.84
N ASP A 43 -18.73 -3.91 -17.46
CA ASP A 43 -19.34 -5.04 -16.72
C ASP A 43 -18.35 -5.82 -15.86
N GLN A 44 -17.07 -5.86 -16.26
CA GLN A 44 -16.01 -6.47 -15.45
C GLN A 44 -15.62 -5.56 -14.29
N ARG A 45 -15.64 -4.24 -14.50
CA ARG A 45 -15.33 -3.26 -13.45
C ARG A 45 -16.30 -3.37 -12.29
N SER A 46 -17.62 -3.38 -12.53
CA SER A 46 -18.60 -3.54 -11.46
C SER A 46 -18.44 -4.85 -10.68
N LYS A 47 -18.03 -5.93 -11.36
CA LYS A 47 -17.74 -7.20 -10.68
C LYS A 47 -16.53 -7.10 -9.76
N ILE A 48 -15.44 -6.46 -10.20
CA ILE A 48 -14.26 -6.26 -9.37
C ILE A 48 -14.57 -5.32 -8.20
N ILE A 49 -15.31 -4.24 -8.43
CA ILE A 49 -15.78 -3.36 -7.36
C ILE A 49 -16.54 -4.17 -6.31
N ASN A 50 -17.54 -4.97 -6.71
CA ASN A 50 -18.28 -5.82 -5.77
C ASN A 50 -17.37 -6.81 -5.02
N ILE A 51 -16.35 -7.38 -5.68
CA ILE A 51 -15.38 -8.27 -5.03
C ILE A 51 -14.56 -7.51 -3.98
N VAL A 52 -14.09 -6.31 -4.31
CA VAL A 52 -13.33 -5.45 -3.39
C VAL A 52 -14.21 -5.02 -2.22
N GLU A 53 -15.46 -4.62 -2.47
CA GLU A 53 -16.41 -4.23 -1.43
C GLU A 53 -16.70 -5.40 -0.47
N ASN A 54 -17.02 -6.58 -1.00
CA ASN A 54 -17.22 -7.79 -0.20
C ASN A 54 -15.97 -8.15 0.62
N PHE A 55 -14.78 -7.98 0.04
CA PHE A 55 -13.52 -8.23 0.75
C PHE A 55 -13.34 -7.25 1.91
N VAL A 56 -13.58 -5.95 1.68
CA VAL A 56 -13.49 -4.92 2.72
C VAL A 56 -14.53 -5.18 3.82
N GLU A 57 -15.78 -5.46 3.45
CA GLU A 57 -16.84 -5.77 4.40
C GLU A 57 -16.50 -6.99 5.27
N THR A 58 -15.90 -8.03 4.69
CA THR A 58 -15.62 -9.29 5.40
C THR A 58 -14.34 -9.23 6.23
N TYR A 59 -13.28 -8.59 5.72
CA TYR A 59 -11.94 -8.72 6.31
C TYR A 59 -11.35 -7.41 6.81
N VAL A 60 -11.89 -6.24 6.43
CA VAL A 60 -11.38 -4.94 6.88
C VAL A 60 -12.34 -4.37 7.92
N GLN A 61 -12.25 -4.96 9.11
CA GLN A 61 -13.10 -4.64 10.25
C GLN A 61 -12.26 -4.20 11.45
N THR A 62 -12.85 -3.37 12.30
CA THR A 62 -12.32 -3.10 13.65
C THR A 62 -12.31 -4.40 14.47
N PRO A 63 -11.58 -4.45 15.61
CA PRO A 63 -11.66 -5.57 16.56
C PRO A 63 -13.06 -5.82 17.13
N THR A 64 -13.98 -4.85 17.00
CA THR A 64 -15.39 -4.97 17.38
C THR A 64 -16.29 -5.44 16.24
N GLY A 65 -15.73 -5.75 15.07
CA GLY A 65 -16.45 -6.29 13.90
C GLY A 65 -17.14 -5.23 13.04
N ILE A 66 -16.73 -3.97 13.13
CA ILE A 66 -17.33 -2.86 12.37
C ILE A 66 -16.52 -2.61 11.08
N SER A 67 -17.20 -2.58 9.94
CA SER A 67 -16.64 -2.34 8.61
C SER A 67 -17.02 -0.97 8.03
N ALA A 68 -16.44 -0.61 6.89
CA ALA A 68 -16.78 0.62 6.15
C ALA A 68 -18.24 0.67 5.64
N PHE A 69 -18.95 -0.46 5.61
CA PHE A 69 -20.33 -0.54 5.12
C PHE A 69 -21.37 -0.53 6.26
N ASP A 70 -20.91 -0.60 7.52
CA ASP A 70 -21.77 -0.54 8.71
C ASP A 70 -22.23 0.89 9.06
N ASN A 71 -23.16 0.98 10.01
CA ASN A 71 -23.92 2.19 10.31
C ASN A 71 -23.02 3.42 10.62
N PRO A 72 -23.15 4.55 9.89
CA PRO A 72 -22.27 5.72 9.96
C PRO A 72 -22.02 6.31 11.35
N HIS A 73 -22.98 6.17 12.26
CA HIS A 73 -22.87 6.70 13.61
C HIS A 73 -21.89 5.92 14.50
N LEU A 74 -21.63 4.64 14.19
CA LEU A 74 -20.71 3.79 14.94
C LEU A 74 -19.28 3.86 14.39
N ASN A 75 -19.13 4.11 13.08
CA ASN A 75 -17.83 4.12 12.39
C ASN A 75 -16.92 5.28 12.82
N ARG A 76 -17.50 6.44 13.16
CA ARG A 76 -16.75 7.65 13.56
C ARG A 76 -15.99 7.55 14.87
N LEU A 77 -16.29 6.55 15.70
CA LEU A 77 -15.53 6.31 16.94
C LEU A 77 -14.14 5.70 16.67
N PHE A 78 -13.88 5.27 15.43
CA PHE A 78 -12.72 4.47 15.04
C PHE A 78 -11.92 5.10 13.88
N ASP A 79 -12.09 6.40 13.64
CA ASP A 79 -11.54 7.16 12.50
C ASP A 79 -10.00 7.18 12.41
N ASN A 80 -9.31 6.64 13.41
CA ASN A 80 -7.87 6.43 13.32
C ASN A 80 -7.54 4.95 13.17
N PRO A 81 -7.27 4.45 11.93
CA PRO A 81 -6.90 3.07 11.68
C PRO A 81 -5.74 2.58 12.57
N SER A 82 -4.77 3.45 12.86
CA SER A 82 -3.60 3.10 13.71
C SER A 82 -3.95 2.84 15.18
N GLN A 83 -5.10 3.33 15.64
CA GLN A 83 -5.58 3.15 17.02
C GLN A 83 -6.63 2.04 17.11
N SER A 84 -7.49 1.94 16.10
CA SER A 84 -8.59 0.98 16.08
C SER A 84 -8.09 -0.47 15.95
N GLY A 85 -6.95 -0.70 15.28
CA GLY A 85 -6.47 -2.05 14.98
C GLY A 85 -7.33 -2.76 13.93
N GLY A 86 -7.11 -4.06 13.76
CA GLY A 86 -7.70 -4.81 12.65
C GLY A 86 -6.94 -4.57 11.34
N ASN A 87 -7.45 -5.15 10.25
CA ASN A 87 -6.83 -4.93 8.94
C ASN A 87 -7.04 -3.49 8.48
N GLN A 88 -6.03 -2.96 7.82
CA GLN A 88 -6.08 -1.65 7.17
C GLN A 88 -6.00 -1.82 5.67
N ILE A 89 -6.67 -0.94 4.93
CA ILE A 89 -6.64 -0.96 3.46
C ILE A 89 -6.36 0.42 2.88
N ILE A 90 -5.48 0.46 1.89
CA ILE A 90 -5.21 1.62 1.04
C ILE A 90 -5.53 1.20 -0.39
N ILE A 91 -6.36 1.98 -1.07
CA ILE A 91 -6.76 1.73 -2.45
C ILE A 91 -6.36 2.92 -3.30
N THR A 92 -5.59 2.69 -4.36
CA THR A 92 -5.16 3.74 -5.29
C THR A 92 -5.92 3.62 -6.61
N SER A 93 -6.07 4.75 -7.31
CA SER A 93 -6.63 4.81 -8.65
C SER A 93 -6.35 6.16 -9.30
N ARG A 94 -6.42 6.22 -10.63
CA ARG A 94 -6.62 7.48 -11.34
C ARG A 94 -8.04 8.01 -11.10
N ILE A 95 -8.14 9.31 -10.86
CA ILE A 95 -9.39 10.02 -10.56
C ILE A 95 -10.49 9.71 -11.59
N VAL A 96 -10.18 9.84 -12.88
CA VAL A 96 -11.16 9.63 -13.97
C VAL A 96 -11.72 8.21 -13.95
N GLY A 97 -10.85 7.22 -13.70
CA GLY A 97 -11.25 5.82 -13.68
C GLY A 97 -12.05 5.46 -12.43
N TYR A 98 -11.71 6.05 -11.28
CA TYR A 98 -12.46 5.88 -10.04
C TYR A 98 -13.92 6.35 -10.16
N HIS A 99 -14.14 7.52 -10.74
CA HIS A 99 -15.48 8.10 -10.87
C HIS A 99 -16.43 7.28 -11.75
N ALA A 100 -15.90 6.40 -12.60
CA ALA A 100 -16.73 5.55 -13.45
C ALA A 100 -17.39 4.39 -12.68
N ALA A 101 -16.82 3.96 -11.55
CA ALA A 101 -17.41 2.97 -10.66
C ALA A 101 -16.83 3.14 -9.23
N PRO A 102 -17.30 4.13 -8.47
CA PRO A 102 -16.77 4.40 -7.13
C PRO A 102 -17.20 3.32 -6.15
N LEU A 103 -16.39 3.11 -5.10
CA LEU A 103 -16.74 2.28 -3.95
C LEU A 103 -17.85 2.96 -3.13
N ALA A 104 -18.86 2.20 -2.72
CA ALA A 104 -20.04 2.70 -2.01
C ALA A 104 -19.85 2.89 -0.49
N GLY A 105 -18.85 2.23 0.10
CA GLY A 105 -18.58 2.27 1.54
C GLY A 105 -18.07 3.62 2.04
N GLN A 106 -18.01 3.77 3.36
CA GLN A 106 -17.46 4.97 4.02
C GLN A 106 -15.94 4.94 4.04
N PHE A 107 -15.33 5.27 2.89
CA PHE A 107 -13.89 5.44 2.77
C PHE A 107 -13.48 6.89 3.00
N ALA A 108 -12.28 7.09 3.55
CA ALA A 108 -11.63 8.38 3.51
C ALA A 108 -11.00 8.59 2.13
N HIS A 109 -11.44 9.63 1.40
CA HIS A 109 -10.92 9.94 0.07
C HIS A 109 -9.85 11.03 0.13
N TYR A 110 -8.68 10.72 -0.41
CA TYR A 110 -7.58 11.67 -0.56
C TYR A 110 -7.19 11.77 -2.03
N THR A 111 -6.87 12.98 -2.46
CA THR A 111 -6.29 13.22 -3.79
C THR A 111 -4.85 13.65 -3.61
N ILE A 112 -3.92 12.88 -4.20
CA ILE A 112 -2.52 13.29 -4.27
C ILE A 112 -2.42 14.44 -5.27
N ARG A 113 -2.04 15.61 -4.77
CA ARG A 113 -1.87 16.81 -5.61
C ARG A 113 -0.59 16.67 -6.44
N PRO A 114 -0.55 17.25 -7.65
CA PRO A 114 0.69 17.39 -8.39
C PRO A 114 1.73 18.11 -7.54
N MET A 115 2.99 17.69 -7.62
CA MET A 115 4.10 18.44 -7.03
C MET A 115 4.21 19.79 -7.72
N ASP A 116 4.32 20.85 -6.94
CA ASP A 116 4.77 22.14 -7.46
C ASP A 116 6.30 22.15 -7.65
N MET A 117 6.82 23.27 -8.14
CA MET A 117 8.25 23.42 -8.44
C MET A 117 9.15 23.28 -7.21
N GLU A 118 8.68 23.64 -6.02
CA GLU A 118 9.45 23.53 -4.79
C GLU A 118 9.54 22.07 -4.36
N HIS A 119 8.40 21.40 -4.27
CA HIS A 119 8.34 19.96 -3.96
C HIS A 119 9.08 19.10 -5.00
N MET A 120 9.05 19.48 -6.28
CA MET A 120 9.78 18.79 -7.33
C MET A 120 11.29 18.95 -7.17
N LYS A 121 11.78 20.15 -6.83
CA LYS A 121 13.20 20.38 -6.54
C LYS A 121 13.65 19.55 -5.35
N ASP A 122 12.86 19.56 -4.28
CA ASP A 122 13.15 18.76 -3.08
C ASP A 122 13.19 17.28 -3.41
N PHE A 123 12.19 16.78 -4.15
CA PHE A 123 12.15 15.38 -4.56
C PHE A 123 13.41 14.98 -5.36
N VAL A 124 13.77 15.77 -6.37
CA VAL A 124 14.98 15.54 -7.18
C VAL A 124 16.23 15.58 -6.31
N ASN A 125 16.38 16.60 -5.46
CA ASN A 125 17.54 16.75 -4.59
C ASN A 125 17.68 15.57 -3.63
N TYR A 126 16.60 15.15 -2.96
CA TYR A 126 16.62 14.02 -2.04
C TYR A 126 16.85 12.69 -2.78
N TRP A 127 16.23 12.50 -3.93
CA TRP A 127 16.41 11.30 -4.74
C TRP A 127 17.87 11.14 -5.18
N PHE A 128 18.46 12.19 -5.77
CA PHE A 128 19.86 12.16 -6.19
C PHE A 128 20.81 12.03 -5.01
N PHE A 129 20.56 12.74 -3.90
CA PHE A 129 21.38 12.61 -2.70
C PHE A 129 21.41 11.16 -2.19
N ARG A 130 20.25 10.50 -2.12
CA ARG A 130 20.15 9.10 -1.68
C ARG A 130 20.81 8.14 -2.67
N LEU A 131 20.62 8.35 -3.97
CA LEU A 131 21.28 7.54 -5.00
C LEU A 131 22.81 7.67 -4.91
N HIS A 132 23.31 8.89 -4.75
CA HIS A 132 24.75 9.14 -4.59
C HIS A 132 25.31 8.47 -3.33
N GLN A 133 24.62 8.53 -2.20
CA GLN A 133 25.02 7.85 -0.96
C GLN A 133 25.09 6.33 -1.16
N GLN A 134 24.08 5.72 -1.78
CA GLN A 134 24.06 4.27 -2.03
C GLN A 134 25.18 3.81 -2.97
N ILE A 135 25.54 4.63 -3.97
CA ILE A 135 26.67 4.33 -4.86
C ILE A 135 27.99 4.41 -4.10
N ILE A 136 28.20 5.42 -3.26
CA ILE A 136 29.43 5.59 -2.48
C ILE A 136 29.59 4.45 -1.46
N GLU A 137 28.51 4.11 -0.74
CA GLU A 137 28.48 3.01 0.24
C GLU A 137 28.66 1.63 -0.42
N GLY A 138 28.08 1.42 -1.60
CA GLY A 138 28.18 0.15 -2.35
C GLY A 138 29.51 -0.09 -3.06
N VAL A 139 30.30 0.96 -3.34
CA VAL A 139 31.61 0.87 -4.00
C VAL A 139 32.77 0.74 -3.00
N GLY A 140 32.51 0.90 -1.69
CA GLY A 140 33.53 0.72 -0.64
C GLY A 140 34.71 1.68 -0.78
N ALA A 141 34.46 2.90 -1.28
CA ALA A 141 35.50 3.89 -1.48
C ALA A 141 35.26 5.10 -0.57
N ASP A 142 36.24 5.39 0.28
CA ASP A 142 36.43 6.67 0.96
C ASP A 142 36.62 7.79 -0.07
N ILE A 143 35.54 8.19 -0.74
CA ILE A 143 35.49 9.41 -1.53
C ILE A 143 34.51 10.34 -0.83
N VAL A 144 35.07 11.14 0.07
CA VAL A 144 34.39 12.30 0.64
C VAL A 144 34.25 13.34 -0.47
N ILE A 145 33.15 13.30 -1.21
CA ILE A 145 32.72 14.45 -2.01
C ILE A 145 31.89 15.33 -1.07
N LEU A 146 32.53 16.37 -0.53
CA LEU A 146 31.79 17.47 0.07
C LEU A 146 30.99 18.16 -1.04
N PRO A 147 29.68 18.38 -0.87
CA PRO A 147 28.91 19.14 -1.85
C PRO A 147 29.38 20.59 -1.82
N GLU A 148 30.18 21.00 -2.81
CA GLU A 148 30.28 22.42 -3.12
C GLU A 148 28.92 22.88 -3.64
N GLY A 149 28.21 23.67 -2.84
CA GLY A 149 27.04 24.41 -3.31
C GLY A 149 25.74 24.21 -2.55
N VAL A 150 25.75 23.91 -1.25
CA VAL A 150 24.65 24.40 -0.38
C VAL A 150 24.84 25.90 -0.19
N LEU A 151 24.61 26.66 -1.27
CA LEU A 151 24.49 28.10 -1.23
C LEU A 151 23.02 28.43 -0.94
N LYS A 152 22.81 28.94 0.28
CA LYS A 152 21.73 29.82 0.78
C LYS A 152 20.36 29.77 0.11
#